data_AF-A0A2M8P8X6-F1
#
_entry.id   AF-A0A2M8P8X6-F1
#
_cell.length_a   1.000
_cell.length_b   1.000
_cell.length_c   1.000
_cell.angle_alpha   90.00
_cell.angle_beta   90.00
_cell.angle_gamma   90.00
#
_symmetry.space_group_name_H-M   'P 1'
#
loop_
_entity.id
_entity.type
_entity.pdbx_description
1 polymer ?
#
loop_
_entity_poly.entity_id
_entity_poly.type
_entity_poly.pdbx_seq_one_letter_code
_entity_poly.pdbx_strand_id
1 'polypeptide(L)'
;MLDAIARHIPNVLGNAESALNDSFSSGLLEGAHYTRPPEFRSLRVPEVLLSGDHGAVAQWRRESALRRTWQRRPDLLLSASLSESERYFLAELAESWVRHKDLASG
;
A
#
# COMPACT_ATOMS: atom_id res chain seq x y z
N MET A 1 -0.83 21.06 -13.14
CA MET A 1 -1.06 19.97 -14.11
C MET A 1 0.01 20.07 -15.19
N LEU A 2 1.24 19.56 -14.93
CA LEU A 2 2.34 19.50 -15.91
C LEU A 2 3.52 18.59 -15.48
N ASP A 3 3.25 17.47 -14.79
CA ASP A 3 4.33 16.53 -14.35
C ASP A 3 4.10 15.08 -14.83
N ALA A 4 3.00 14.82 -15.56
CA ALA A 4 2.63 13.47 -15.98
C ALA A 4 3.33 13.00 -17.28
N ILE A 5 3.97 13.90 -18.04
CA ILE A 5 4.43 13.61 -19.41
C ILE A 5 5.95 13.26 -19.46
N ALA A 6 6.73 13.58 -18.43
CA ALA A 6 8.19 13.41 -18.48
C ALA A 6 8.70 11.97 -18.27
N ARG A 7 7.86 11.01 -17.83
CA ARG A 7 8.29 9.62 -17.58
C ARG A 7 8.36 8.74 -18.83
N HIS A 8 8.02 9.26 -20.01
CA HIS A 8 8.08 8.54 -21.28
C HIS A 8 9.30 8.90 -22.15
N ILE A 9 10.36 9.42 -21.55
CA ILE A 9 11.65 9.54 -22.23
C ILE A 9 12.44 8.23 -21.98
N PRO A 10 12.65 7.39 -23.01
CA PRO A 10 13.49 6.20 -22.86
C PRO A 10 14.94 6.66 -22.60
N ASN A 11 15.63 5.99 -21.67
CA ASN A 11 17.04 6.14 -21.22
C ASN A 11 17.40 6.88 -19.90
N VAL A 12 16.48 7.19 -18.97
CA VAL A 12 16.88 7.88 -17.70
C VAL A 12 16.51 7.16 -16.39
N LEU A 13 16.07 5.90 -16.41
CA LEU A 13 15.85 5.16 -15.16
C LEU A 13 16.68 3.87 -15.13
N GLY A 14 17.70 3.88 -14.29
CA GLY A 14 18.45 2.69 -13.92
C GLY A 14 17.54 1.62 -13.33
N ASN A 15 17.90 0.37 -13.60
CA ASN A 15 17.22 -0.86 -13.23
C ASN A 15 15.81 -1.07 -13.81
N ALA A 16 15.77 -1.89 -14.87
CA ALA A 16 14.57 -2.38 -15.54
C ALA A 16 13.57 -3.12 -14.62
N GLU A 17 13.97 -3.50 -13.41
CA GLU A 17 13.06 -4.09 -12.40
C GLU A 17 12.10 -3.07 -11.76
N SER A 18 12.43 -1.77 -11.74
CA SER A 18 11.55 -0.75 -11.15
C SER A 18 10.30 -0.47 -12.01
N ALA A 19 10.36 -0.78 -13.31
CA ALA A 19 9.25 -0.56 -14.25
C ALA A 19 8.20 -1.68 -14.25
N LEU A 20 8.51 -2.87 -13.68
CA LEU A 20 7.53 -3.97 -13.60
C LEU A 20 6.65 -3.89 -12.36
N ASN A 21 7.13 -3.24 -11.29
CA ASN A 21 6.32 -2.91 -10.10
C ASN A 21 5.64 -1.54 -10.22
N ASP A 22 5.58 -0.97 -11.42
CA ASP A 22 5.08 0.37 -11.67
C ASP A 22 3.62 0.48 -11.22
N SER A 23 3.38 1.48 -10.38
CA SER A 23 2.23 1.72 -9.49
C SER A 23 0.87 1.90 -10.19
N PHE A 24 0.73 1.48 -11.46
CA PHE A 24 -0.44 1.74 -12.31
C PHE A 24 -1.21 0.50 -12.76
N SER A 25 -0.72 -0.72 -12.50
CA SER A 25 -1.31 -1.93 -13.09
C SER A 25 -2.34 -2.68 -12.23
N SER A 26 -2.44 -2.40 -10.93
CA SER A 26 -3.29 -3.21 -10.02
C SER A 26 -4.60 -2.56 -9.58
N GLY A 27 -4.86 -1.31 -9.96
CA GLY A 27 -6.05 -0.58 -9.53
C GLY A 27 -6.08 -0.20 -8.04
N LEU A 28 -4.94 -0.27 -7.34
CA LEU A 28 -4.80 0.12 -5.93
C LEU A 28 -3.94 1.37 -5.76
N LEU A 29 -4.12 2.10 -4.66
CA LEU A 29 -3.20 3.16 -4.26
C LEU A 29 -1.88 2.57 -3.78
N GLU A 30 -0.79 3.32 -3.96
CA GLU A 30 0.53 2.94 -3.48
C GLU A 30 0.58 2.85 -1.93
N GLY A 31 1.23 1.80 -1.43
CA GLY A 31 1.38 1.51 -0.01
C GLY A 31 2.21 2.56 0.75
N ALA A 32 2.45 2.32 2.04
CA ALA A 32 3.32 3.18 2.83
C ALA A 32 4.81 2.89 2.53
N HIS A 33 5.60 3.96 2.43
CA HIS A 33 7.05 3.89 2.22
C HIS A 33 7.76 4.39 3.48
N TYR A 34 8.79 3.65 3.86
CA TYR A 34 9.64 3.97 5.00
C TYR A 34 11.09 4.08 4.54
N THR A 35 11.83 4.98 5.17
CA THR A 35 13.27 5.18 4.95
C THR A 35 13.95 5.38 6.30
N ARG A 36 15.29 5.36 6.30
CA ARG A 36 16.08 5.59 7.51
C ARG A 36 15.83 7.01 8.05
N PRO A 37 15.86 7.22 9.37
CA PRO A 37 16.16 6.26 10.44
C PRO A 37 14.95 5.36 10.84
N PRO A 38 15.18 4.21 11.52
CA PRO A 38 14.11 3.29 11.94
C PRO A 38 13.07 3.86 12.91
N GLU A 39 13.43 4.92 13.63
CA GLU A 39 12.51 5.68 14.47
C GLU A 39 12.64 7.16 14.12
N PHE A 40 11.53 7.80 13.79
CA PHE A 40 11.47 9.21 13.46
C PHE A 40 10.25 9.85 14.12
N ARG A 41 10.45 10.84 14.99
CA ARG A 41 9.38 11.53 15.74
C ARG A 41 8.44 10.55 16.48
N SER A 42 9.02 9.56 17.16
CA SER A 42 8.29 8.48 17.85
C SER A 42 7.44 7.57 16.96
N LEU A 43 7.56 7.69 15.63
CA LEU A 43 7.02 6.74 14.67
C LEU A 43 8.10 5.70 14.37
N ARG A 44 7.80 4.42 14.63
CA ARG A 44 8.69 3.30 14.32
C ARG A 44 8.36 2.70 12.97
N VAL A 45 9.41 2.33 12.25
CA VAL A 45 9.29 1.48 11.06
C VAL A 45 8.71 0.13 11.50
N PRO A 46 7.68 -0.39 10.82
CA PRO A 46 7.14 -1.72 11.07
C PRO A 46 8.25 -2.78 11.11
N GLU A 47 8.24 -3.67 12.11
CA GLU A 47 9.29 -4.68 12.30
C GLU A 47 9.47 -5.60 11.08
N VAL A 48 8.38 -5.89 10.36
CA VAL A 48 8.43 -6.66 9.11
C VAL A 48 9.34 -6.01 8.06
N LEU A 49 9.42 -4.68 8.01
CA LEU A 49 10.32 -3.95 7.10
C LEU A 49 11.79 -3.98 7.55
N LEU A 50 12.06 -4.40 8.79
CA LEU A 50 13.40 -4.58 9.34
C LEU A 50 13.84 -6.05 9.33
N SER A 51 12.93 -6.98 9.07
CA SER A 51 13.16 -8.44 9.18
C SER A 51 14.07 -9.03 8.08
N GLY A 52 14.21 -8.36 6.94
CA GLY A 52 14.89 -8.90 5.75
C GLY A 52 14.09 -9.97 5.00
N ASP A 53 12.89 -10.35 5.46
CA ASP A 53 12.01 -11.28 4.76
C ASP A 53 11.31 -10.57 3.59
N HIS A 54 11.82 -10.79 2.38
CA HIS A 54 11.27 -10.19 1.17
C HIS A 54 9.81 -10.57 0.90
N GLY A 55 9.38 -11.78 1.28
CA GLY A 55 8.00 -12.24 1.12
C GLY A 55 7.06 -11.51 2.08
N ALA A 56 7.42 -11.46 3.36
CA ALA A 56 6.67 -10.74 4.37
C ALA A 56 6.61 -9.22 4.08
N VAL A 57 7.71 -8.65 3.58
CA VAL A 57 7.75 -7.24 3.13
C VAL A 57 6.81 -7.00 1.95
N ALA A 58 6.78 -7.89 0.96
CA ALA A 58 5.89 -7.77 -0.19
C ALA A 58 4.42 -7.86 0.23
N GLN A 59 4.08 -8.84 1.07
CA GLN A 59 2.74 -8.98 1.65
C GLN A 59 2.34 -7.73 2.43
N TRP A 60 3.20 -7.23 3.32
CA TRP A 60 2.92 -6.04 4.10
C TRP A 60 2.70 -4.80 3.21
N ARG A 61 3.49 -4.63 2.14
CA ARG A 61 3.31 -3.52 1.19
C ARG A 61 1.95 -3.62 0.48
N ARG A 62 1.55 -4.83 0.09
CA ARG A 62 0.27 -5.10 -0.56
C ARG A 62 -0.91 -4.81 0.38
N GLU A 63 -0.84 -5.28 1.61
CA GLU A 63 -1.82 -4.98 2.65
C GLU A 63 -1.90 -3.48 2.97
N SER A 64 -0.75 -2.79 2.99
CA SER A 64 -0.68 -1.34 3.16
C SER A 64 -1.40 -0.58 2.03
N ALA A 65 -1.19 -1.00 0.78
CA ALA A 65 -1.89 -0.48 -0.39
C ALA A 65 -3.42 -0.69 -0.28
N LEU A 66 -3.86 -1.88 0.12
CA LEU A 66 -5.27 -2.20 0.33
C LEU A 66 -5.90 -1.33 1.42
N ARG A 67 -5.26 -1.21 2.60
CA ARG A 67 -5.74 -0.35 3.70
C ARG A 67 -5.87 1.11 3.25
N ARG A 68 -4.88 1.63 2.53
CA ARG A 68 -4.90 3.02 2.04
C ARG A 68 -5.99 3.23 1.00
N THR A 69 -6.19 2.27 0.12
CA THR A 69 -7.25 2.30 -0.91
C THR A 69 -8.62 2.28 -0.24
N TRP A 70 -8.86 1.36 0.70
CA TRP A 70 -10.10 1.32 1.50
C TRP A 70 -10.42 2.66 2.18
N GLN A 71 -9.43 3.30 2.80
CA GLN A 71 -9.63 4.54 3.55
C GLN A 71 -9.83 5.78 2.67
N ARG A 72 -9.21 5.84 1.49
CA ARG A 72 -9.14 7.08 0.68
C ARG A 72 -9.90 7.02 -0.63
N ARG A 73 -9.95 5.85 -1.25
CA ARG A 73 -10.54 5.59 -2.57
C ARG A 73 -11.18 4.19 -2.60
N PRO A 74 -12.17 3.91 -1.73
CA PRO A 74 -12.81 2.59 -1.67
C PRO A 74 -13.47 2.20 -3.00
N ASP A 75 -13.81 3.19 -3.84
CA ASP A 75 -14.33 3.00 -5.19
C ASP A 75 -13.39 2.18 -6.08
N LEU A 76 -12.07 2.31 -5.90
CA LEU A 76 -11.08 1.57 -6.69
C LEU A 76 -11.09 0.06 -6.39
N LEU A 77 -11.52 -0.35 -5.19
CA LEU A 77 -11.60 -1.76 -4.80
C LEU A 77 -12.68 -2.53 -5.57
N LEU A 78 -13.68 -1.83 -6.12
CA LEU A 78 -14.75 -2.45 -6.91
C LEU A 78 -14.26 -3.01 -8.25
N SER A 79 -13.20 -2.40 -8.80
CA SER A 79 -12.59 -2.80 -10.08
C SER A 79 -11.23 -3.48 -9.93
N ALA A 80 -10.68 -3.54 -8.72
CA ALA A 80 -9.38 -4.13 -8.47
C ALA A 80 -9.44 -5.67 -8.56
N SER A 81 -8.43 -6.26 -9.22
CA SER A 81 -8.25 -7.71 -9.22
C SER A 81 -7.69 -8.17 -7.88
N LEU A 82 -8.57 -8.63 -6.99
CA LEU A 82 -8.22 -9.07 -5.64
C LEU A 82 -8.12 -10.60 -5.56
N SER A 83 -7.16 -11.11 -4.80
CA SER A 83 -7.10 -12.51 -4.39
C SER A 83 -8.14 -12.81 -3.31
N GLU A 84 -8.32 -14.10 -2.97
CA GLU A 84 -9.19 -14.49 -1.85
C GLU A 84 -8.65 -14.02 -0.49
N SER A 85 -7.34 -14.12 -0.27
CA SER A 85 -6.71 -13.62 0.96
C SER A 85 -6.85 -12.11 1.12
N GLU A 86 -6.77 -11.35 0.02
CA GLU A 86 -6.95 -9.89 0.03
C GLU A 86 -8.40 -9.50 0.34
N ARG A 87 -9.38 -10.26 -0.18
CA ARG A 87 -10.80 -10.07 0.18
C ARG A 87 -11.05 -10.34 1.66
N TYR A 88 -10.48 -11.42 2.20
CA TYR A 88 -10.60 -11.74 3.63
C TYR A 88 -10.01 -10.63 4.50
N PHE A 89 -8.81 -10.15 4.14
CA PHE A 89 -8.15 -9.04 4.81
C PHE A 89 -9.00 -7.75 4.81
N LEU A 90 -9.63 -7.41 3.68
CA LEU A 90 -10.53 -6.25 3.60
C LEU A 90 -11.79 -6.42 4.46
N ALA A 91 -12.34 -7.63 4.54
CA ALA A 91 -13.48 -7.92 5.41
C ALA A 91 -13.11 -7.73 6.89
N GLU A 92 -11.98 -8.29 7.33
CA GLU A 92 -11.46 -8.09 8.69
C GLU A 92 -11.18 -6.60 8.99
N LEU A 93 -10.63 -5.87 8.01
CA LEU A 93 -10.42 -4.44 8.11
C LEU A 93 -11.74 -3.67 8.29
N ALA A 94 -12.77 -4.00 7.52
CA ALA A 94 -14.09 -3.38 7.63
C ALA A 94 -14.73 -3.64 9.01
N GLU A 95 -14.67 -4.89 9.49
CA GLU A 95 -15.21 -5.23 10.80
C GLU A 95 -14.49 -4.50 11.94
N SER A 96 -13.16 -4.47 11.92
CA SER A 96 -12.37 -3.77 12.93
C SER A 96 -12.67 -2.27 12.93
N TRP A 97 -12.88 -1.68 11.75
CA TRP A 97 -13.24 -0.28 11.61
C TRP A 97 -14.61 0.04 12.22
N VAL A 98 -15.61 -0.80 12.00
CA VAL A 98 -16.95 -0.64 12.62
C VAL A 98 -16.83 -0.73 14.15
N ARG A 99 -16.17 -1.77 14.67
CA ARG A 99 -15.96 -1.96 16.11
C ARG A 99 -15.30 -0.74 16.78
N HIS A 100 -14.32 -0.13 16.13
CA HIS A 100 -13.64 1.05 16.67
C HIS A 100 -14.44 2.35 16.56
N LYS A 101 -15.33 2.47 15.57
CA LYS A 101 -16.19 3.65 15.40
C LYS A 101 -17.33 3.69 16.43
N ASP A 102 -17.85 2.53 16.81
CA ASP A 102 -18.88 2.40 17.84
C ASP A 102 -18.36 2.82 19.23
N LEU A 103 -17.06 2.60 19.50
CA LEU A 103 -16.40 3.00 20.75
C LEU A 103 -16.13 4.52 20.85
N ALA A 104 -16.05 5.23 19.72
CA ALA A 104 -15.78 6.67 19.67
C ALA A 104 -17.05 7.53 19.67
N SER A 105 -18.23 6.91 19.69
CA SER A 105 -19.54 7.57 19.58
C SER A 105 -20.35 7.52 20.89
N GLY A 106 -19.74 7.08 22.00
CA GLY A 106 -20.36 6.92 23.32
C GLY A 106 -19.71 7.79 24.39
#